data_AF-A0A662KDU7-F1
#
_entry.id   AF-A0A662KDU7-F1
#
_cell.length_a   1.000
_cell.length_b   1.000
_cell.length_c   1.000
_cell.angle_alpha   90.00
_cell.angle_beta   90.00
_cell.angle_gamma   90.00
#
_symmetry.space_group_name_H-M   'P 1'
#
loop_
_entity.id
_entity.type
_entity.pdbx_description
1 polymer ?
#
loop_
_entity_poly.entity_id
_entity_poly.type
_entity_poly.pdbx_seq_one_letter_code
_entity_poly.pdbx_strand_id
1 'polypeptide(L)'
;MYTGMSDMVRVMEKLKQLNLTVAVDNEWLEQSYLARFEWIKFIAAFYGNETLSKACEIFDQVESTYQQLMQAFKDEEKVDFVWVAPYPEWGIYVPGGKAYPITFLEEIGGNYLLKHVAPNATGSTKVDKEVVLASLQEADVIILANYPPYLNSIDEAAKILGEALLDTPAVKNQRVYFYGPSYWQLGYAYTEMVLKDLASVLHPSHSAVKGYVRTFFHHMWRANESMQLEHAVGFKVEYYGFYKIITDYVDNKWLTVPFDLVDLVPTDVKSQVKGVIELPVKRIVCGTCGAGRLLGLGFENLIVGATGYTYKYWPPELLELIEEGKITKVGCVSKGLNYEELVRVSPDVTIHGSAMARRPHVIEKISVELNIPVIVLVNSREVDPLGFAEMIKLVGAVLDVEEHANSVYEEEKCAIIETAELIASSVAEKPTAIYCYYSKGTLGVAQPQEPRAKMLELAGAEYALKGNATGWIKMGIESFIGNFSDVDWIVWIYPRVNSTSQIIELDPRLSTLKAIQEGHVIVTLPLYSTYSKYKLSIIIKELAAILHPELFPGYEVKLFQVAG
;
A
#
# COMPACT_ATOMS: atom_id res chain seq x y z
N MET A 1 30.61 5.54 28.47
CA MET A 1 29.77 6.74 28.27
C MET A 1 28.50 6.57 29.08
N TYR A 2 27.93 7.62 29.66
CA TYR A 2 26.81 7.50 30.59
C TYR A 2 25.87 8.71 30.53
N THR A 3 24.56 8.52 30.76
CA THR A 3 23.59 9.62 30.83
C THR A 3 23.64 10.32 32.18
N GLY A 4 23.90 11.63 32.19
CA GLY A 4 24.12 12.42 33.40
C GLY A 4 22.85 12.80 34.18
N MET A 5 22.04 11.83 34.61
CA MET A 5 20.92 12.08 35.52
C MET A 5 21.42 12.41 36.95
N SER A 6 20.65 13.19 37.72
CA SER A 6 21.00 13.63 39.09
C SER A 6 21.37 12.47 40.03
N ASP A 7 20.71 11.33 39.87
CA ASP A 7 20.88 10.16 40.75
C ASP A 7 22.15 9.35 40.41
N MET A 8 22.81 9.71 39.31
CA MET A 8 23.95 8.99 38.74
C MET A 8 25.29 9.60 39.16
N VAL A 9 25.27 10.70 39.93
CA VAL A 9 26.46 11.31 40.52
C VAL A 9 27.24 10.29 41.35
N ARG A 10 26.55 9.45 42.12
CA ARG A 10 27.17 8.36 42.91
C ARG A 10 27.84 7.30 42.04
N VAL A 11 27.25 6.98 40.89
CA VAL A 11 27.83 6.03 39.92
C VAL A 11 29.10 6.63 39.32
N MET A 12 29.07 7.90 38.91
CA MET A 12 30.24 8.60 38.36
C MET A 12 31.38 8.70 39.39
N GLU A 13 31.08 9.03 40.64
CA GLU A 13 32.07 9.06 41.73
C GLU A 13 32.70 7.68 41.95
N LYS A 14 31.88 6.61 41.91
CA LYS A 14 32.38 5.25 42.04
C LYS A 14 33.28 4.84 40.88
N LEU A 15 32.90 5.17 39.64
CA LEU A 15 33.72 4.90 38.46
C LEU A 15 35.07 5.65 38.53
N LYS A 16 35.07 6.90 39.00
CA LYS A 16 36.30 7.66 39.26
C LYS A 16 37.17 7.02 40.34
N GLN A 17 36.57 6.54 41.45
CA GLN A 17 37.31 5.80 42.50
C GLN A 17 37.94 4.50 41.98
N LEU A 18 37.32 3.85 41.00
CA LEU A 18 37.84 2.68 40.30
C LEU A 18 38.87 3.03 39.21
N ASN A 19 39.27 4.29 39.11
CA ASN A 19 40.21 4.80 38.13
C ASN A 19 39.75 4.59 36.66
N LEU A 20 38.44 4.61 36.43
CA LEU A 20 37.83 4.52 35.11
C LEU A 20 37.54 5.92 34.57
N THR A 21 37.87 6.14 33.29
CA THR A 21 37.54 7.39 32.59
C THR A 21 36.07 7.38 32.19
N VAL A 22 35.35 8.47 32.49
CA VAL A 22 33.92 8.62 32.21
C VAL A 22 33.70 9.79 31.28
N ALA A 23 33.02 9.53 30.16
CA ALA A 23 32.40 10.54 29.32
C ALA A 23 30.88 10.55 29.59
N VAL A 24 30.28 11.73 29.62
CA VAL A 24 28.84 11.92 29.83
C VAL A 24 28.19 12.28 28.51
N ASP A 25 27.08 11.61 28.20
CA ASP A 25 26.22 11.90 27.06
C ASP A 25 24.88 12.43 27.58
N ASN A 26 24.55 13.67 27.24
CA ASN A 26 23.31 14.32 27.65
C ASN A 26 22.53 14.82 26.43
N GLU A 27 22.60 14.11 25.31
CA GLU A 27 21.87 14.45 24.09
C GLU A 27 20.36 14.70 24.32
N TRP A 28 19.77 14.05 25.33
CA TRP A 28 18.37 14.26 25.73
C TRP A 28 18.01 15.69 26.15
N LEU A 29 19.00 16.55 26.42
CA LEU A 29 18.81 17.97 26.71
C LEU A 29 18.62 18.83 25.44
N GLU A 30 18.99 18.30 24.28
CA GLU A 30 18.89 19.01 23.00
C GLU A 30 17.43 19.15 22.56
N GLN A 31 17.15 20.23 21.81
CA GLN A 31 15.78 20.65 21.48
C GLN A 31 15.37 20.38 20.03
N SER A 32 16.26 19.80 19.21
CA SER A 32 15.95 19.42 17.82
C SER A 32 16.53 18.06 17.47
N TYR A 33 15.94 17.38 16.48
CA TYR A 33 16.47 16.11 15.99
C TYR A 33 17.92 16.22 15.50
N LEU A 34 18.28 17.30 14.80
CA LEU A 34 19.65 17.50 14.33
C LEU A 34 20.63 17.73 15.47
N ALA A 35 20.28 18.56 16.46
CA ALA A 35 21.15 18.80 17.61
C ALA A 35 21.40 17.51 18.40
N ARG A 36 20.35 16.69 18.59
CA ARG A 36 20.48 15.34 19.19
C ARG A 36 21.39 14.44 18.36
N PHE A 37 21.16 14.38 17.05
CA PHE A 37 21.92 13.51 16.17
C PHE A 37 23.40 13.91 16.06
N GLU A 38 23.73 15.19 16.22
CA GLU A 38 25.12 15.69 16.16
C GLU A 38 26.05 15.04 17.19
N TRP A 39 25.51 14.49 18.28
CA TRP A 39 26.26 13.73 19.27
C TRP A 39 26.94 12.48 18.70
N ILE A 40 26.56 12.03 17.49
CA ILE A 40 27.32 11.03 16.73
C ILE A 40 28.78 11.47 16.51
N LYS A 41 29.03 12.77 16.29
CA LYS A 41 30.38 13.35 16.13
C LYS A 41 31.15 13.30 17.44
N PHE A 42 30.49 13.58 18.57
CA PHE A 42 31.09 13.46 19.90
C PHE A 42 31.54 12.02 20.19
N ILE A 43 30.69 11.04 19.90
CA ILE A 43 31.02 9.62 20.06
C ILE A 43 32.16 9.23 19.12
N ALA A 44 32.12 9.66 17.86
CA ALA A 44 33.12 9.32 16.86
C ALA A 44 34.52 9.88 17.17
N ALA A 45 34.60 11.02 17.87
CA ALA A 45 35.87 11.63 18.26
C ALA A 45 36.75 10.71 19.13
N PHE A 46 36.15 9.74 19.86
CA PHE A 46 36.90 8.75 20.65
C PHE A 46 37.58 7.67 19.79
N TYR A 47 37.27 7.59 18.50
CA TYR A 47 37.73 6.53 17.57
C TYR A 47 38.66 7.07 16.46
N GLY A 48 39.15 8.30 16.61
CA GLY A 48 40.12 8.91 15.69
C GLY A 48 39.50 9.66 14.51
N ASN A 49 40.36 10.34 13.74
CA ASN A 49 39.95 11.30 12.71
C ASN A 49 39.15 10.67 11.55
N GLU A 50 39.45 9.42 11.17
CA GLU A 50 38.72 8.72 10.11
C GLU A 50 37.26 8.46 10.51
N THR A 51 37.04 7.92 11.72
CA THR A 51 35.70 7.69 12.26
C THR A 51 34.93 9.00 12.45
N LEU A 52 35.59 10.05 12.94
CA LEU A 52 35.00 11.38 13.06
C LEU A 52 34.58 11.94 11.71
N SER A 53 35.43 11.82 10.67
CA SER A 53 35.09 12.24 9.31
C SER A 53 33.86 11.49 8.80
N LYS A 54 33.76 10.17 9.06
CA LYS A 54 32.59 9.38 8.68
C LYS A 54 31.33 9.83 9.39
N ALA A 55 31.42 10.17 10.67
CA ALA A 55 30.29 10.69 11.44
C ALA A 55 29.81 12.05 10.93
N CYS A 56 30.73 12.93 10.49
CA CYS A 56 30.37 14.17 9.80
C CYS A 56 29.63 13.90 8.49
N GLU A 57 30.11 12.99 7.64
CA GLU A 57 29.41 12.63 6.40
C GLU A 57 27.98 12.11 6.66
N ILE A 58 27.81 11.28 7.70
CA ILE A 58 26.50 10.76 8.10
C ILE A 58 25.61 11.91 8.59
N PHE A 59 26.13 12.81 9.42
CA PHE A 59 25.41 13.99 9.88
C PHE A 59 24.93 14.85 8.71
N ASP A 60 25.79 15.14 7.74
CA ASP A 60 25.47 15.97 6.59
C ASP A 60 24.34 15.34 5.74
N GLN A 61 24.26 14.00 5.67
CA GLN A 61 23.18 13.28 4.99
C GLN A 61 21.83 13.42 5.72
N VAL A 62 21.84 13.33 7.06
CA VAL A 62 20.63 13.51 7.88
C VAL A 62 20.17 14.97 7.84
N GLU A 63 21.10 15.92 7.92
CA GLU A 63 20.81 17.34 7.75
C GLU A 63 20.20 17.61 6.37
N SER A 64 20.79 17.07 5.29
CA SER A 64 20.21 17.19 3.95
C SER A 64 18.80 16.63 3.87
N THR A 65 18.51 15.50 4.52
CA THR A 65 17.15 14.92 4.55
C THR A 65 16.19 15.86 5.29
N TYR A 66 16.60 16.38 6.44
CA TYR A 66 15.79 17.34 7.20
C TYR A 66 15.47 18.59 6.35
N GLN A 67 16.47 19.19 5.69
CA GLN A 67 16.26 20.37 4.84
C GLN A 67 15.34 20.08 3.64
N GLN A 68 15.44 18.90 3.03
CA GLN A 68 14.54 18.48 1.96
C GLN A 68 13.09 18.40 2.44
N LEU A 69 12.86 17.83 3.64
CA LEU A 69 11.52 17.78 4.23
C LEU A 69 10.99 19.19 4.55
N MET A 70 11.79 20.05 5.18
CA MET A 70 11.39 21.44 5.44
C MET A 70 10.97 22.17 4.16
N GLN A 71 11.72 21.98 3.07
CA GLN A 71 11.41 22.60 1.79
C GLN A 71 10.17 21.99 1.13
N ALA A 72 9.98 20.68 1.26
CA ALA A 72 8.85 19.96 0.69
C ALA A 72 7.51 20.35 1.33
N PHE A 73 7.51 20.63 2.64
CA PHE A 73 6.30 20.87 3.43
C PHE A 73 6.08 22.35 3.80
N LYS A 74 6.87 23.27 3.24
CA LYS A 74 6.85 24.70 3.59
C LYS A 74 5.46 25.34 3.49
N ASP A 75 4.69 24.96 2.47
CA ASP A 75 3.37 25.51 2.16
C ASP A 75 2.26 24.44 2.28
N GLU A 76 2.53 23.34 3.00
CA GLU A 76 1.59 22.25 3.20
C GLU A 76 0.42 22.67 4.10
N GLU A 77 -0.76 22.12 3.84
CA GLU A 77 -1.94 22.37 4.67
C GLU A 77 -1.73 21.87 6.10
N LYS A 78 -2.27 22.61 7.07
CA LYS A 78 -2.11 22.26 8.48
C LYS A 78 -2.93 21.02 8.82
N VAL A 79 -2.30 20.04 9.46
CA VAL A 79 -2.95 18.82 9.98
C VAL A 79 -2.99 18.89 11.50
N ASP A 80 -4.19 18.77 12.06
CA ASP A 80 -4.41 18.80 13.49
C ASP A 80 -3.99 17.45 14.11
N PHE A 81 -3.07 17.49 15.07
CA PHE A 81 -2.54 16.27 15.68
C PHE A 81 -2.43 16.34 17.20
N VAL A 82 -2.52 15.16 17.81
CA VAL A 82 -2.31 14.92 19.23
C VAL A 82 -1.24 13.85 19.43
N TRP A 83 -0.23 14.15 20.24
CA TRP A 83 0.73 13.19 20.77
C TRP A 83 0.47 13.01 22.26
N VAL A 84 0.18 11.79 22.71
CA VAL A 84 -0.24 11.51 24.09
C VAL A 84 0.27 10.16 24.61
N ALA A 85 0.72 10.13 25.86
CA ALA A 85 1.13 8.94 26.60
C ALA A 85 0.10 8.63 27.72
N PRO A 86 -0.92 7.79 27.46
CA PRO A 86 -1.85 7.36 28.49
C PRO A 86 -1.27 6.19 29.30
N TYR A 87 -1.20 6.34 30.63
CA TYR A 87 -0.82 5.27 31.55
C TYR A 87 -1.92 5.05 32.60
N PRO A 88 -2.36 3.79 32.84
CA PRO A 88 -3.41 3.50 33.82
C PRO A 88 -3.10 4.00 35.24
N GLU A 89 -1.85 3.84 35.70
CA GLU A 89 -1.47 4.16 37.08
C GLU A 89 -0.73 5.51 37.22
N TRP A 90 -0.05 5.96 36.15
CA TRP A 90 0.82 7.15 36.20
C TRP A 90 0.10 8.43 35.75
N GLY A 91 -1.08 8.29 35.14
CA GLY A 91 -1.85 9.37 34.54
C GLY A 91 -1.51 9.59 33.06
N ILE A 92 -1.95 10.73 32.53
CA ILE A 92 -1.78 11.06 31.11
C ILE A 92 -0.70 12.11 30.95
N TYR A 93 0.25 11.87 30.06
CA TYR A 93 1.34 12.79 29.76
C TYR A 93 1.29 13.22 28.30
N VAL A 94 1.69 14.45 28.06
CA VAL A 94 1.77 15.04 26.72
C VAL A 94 3.10 15.79 26.59
N PRO A 95 3.76 15.76 25.42
CA PRO A 95 4.97 16.55 25.20
C PRO A 95 4.66 18.06 25.27
N GLY A 96 5.60 18.85 25.79
CA GLY A 96 5.50 20.29 25.78
C GLY A 96 5.62 20.88 24.37
N GLY A 97 5.17 22.12 24.20
CA GLY A 97 5.16 22.82 22.91
C GLY A 97 6.55 23.10 22.30
N LYS A 98 7.64 22.90 23.05
CA LYS A 98 9.03 23.00 22.57
C LYS A 98 9.76 21.65 22.60
N ALA A 99 9.04 20.54 22.74
CA ALA A 99 9.64 19.22 22.63
C ALA A 99 10.06 18.96 21.17
N TYR A 100 11.24 18.38 20.96
CA TYR A 100 11.84 18.19 19.63
C TYR A 100 10.95 17.46 18.60
N PRO A 101 10.09 16.46 18.94
CA PRO A 101 9.19 15.87 17.95
C PRO A 101 8.07 16.83 17.55
N ILE A 102 7.60 17.64 18.51
CA ILE A 102 6.52 18.60 18.30
C ILE A 102 6.99 19.75 17.43
N THR A 103 8.19 20.29 17.69
CA THR A 103 8.75 21.36 16.87
C THR A 103 8.92 20.91 15.42
N PHE A 104 9.47 19.71 15.20
CA PHE A 104 9.61 19.16 13.85
C PHE A 104 8.25 18.96 13.16
N LEU A 105 7.28 18.34 13.84
CA LEU A 105 5.93 18.14 13.27
C LEU A 105 5.27 19.48 12.92
N GLU A 106 5.39 20.51 13.77
CA GLU A 106 4.85 21.84 13.46
C GLU A 106 5.54 22.51 12.25
N GLU A 107 6.84 22.29 12.07
CA GLU A 107 7.62 22.80 10.92
C GLU A 107 7.21 22.16 9.60
N ILE A 108 6.74 20.91 9.61
CA ILE A 108 6.30 20.19 8.40
C ILE A 108 4.78 20.21 8.18
N GLY A 109 4.07 21.19 8.74
CA GLY A 109 2.62 21.31 8.50
C GLY A 109 1.74 20.79 9.64
N GLY A 110 2.29 20.46 10.80
CA GLY A 110 1.50 20.05 11.96
C GLY A 110 0.90 21.23 12.70
N ASN A 111 -0.26 21.01 13.33
CA ASN A 111 -0.82 21.85 14.37
C ASN A 111 -1.04 21.02 15.65
N TYR A 112 -0.21 21.27 16.66
CA TYR A 112 -0.26 20.49 17.90
C TYR A 112 -1.35 21.02 18.84
N LEU A 113 -2.48 20.30 18.92
CA LEU A 113 -3.67 20.77 19.65
C LEU A 113 -3.46 20.96 21.16
N LEU A 114 -2.46 20.29 21.74
CA LEU A 114 -2.14 20.35 23.18
C LEU A 114 -0.99 21.30 23.52
N LYS A 115 -0.51 22.09 22.55
CA LYS A 115 0.58 23.06 22.75
C LYS A 115 0.31 24.03 23.90
N HIS A 116 -0.95 24.40 24.09
CA HIS A 116 -1.38 25.33 25.13
C HIS A 116 -1.18 24.80 26.57
N VAL A 117 -1.07 23.48 26.76
CA VAL A 117 -0.89 22.86 28.10
C VAL A 117 0.47 23.23 28.70
N ALA A 118 1.52 23.21 27.90
CA ALA A 118 2.88 23.59 28.32
C ALA A 118 3.68 24.18 27.14
N PRO A 119 3.37 25.42 26.72
CA PRO A 119 3.84 25.97 25.44
C PRO A 119 5.37 26.15 25.34
N ASN A 120 6.05 26.26 26.48
CA ASN A 120 7.49 26.48 26.54
C ASN A 120 8.28 25.27 27.08
N ALA A 121 7.62 24.16 27.43
CA ALA A 121 8.29 22.99 27.96
C ALA A 121 8.93 22.17 26.83
N THR A 122 10.13 21.63 27.09
CA THR A 122 10.88 20.77 26.16
C THR A 122 10.73 19.28 26.46
N GLY A 123 10.24 18.94 27.65
CA GLY A 123 9.89 17.58 28.07
C GLY A 123 8.38 17.36 28.14
N SER A 124 7.95 16.27 28.77
CA SER A 124 6.54 15.95 28.96
C SER A 124 5.94 16.60 30.20
N THR A 125 4.65 16.91 30.15
CA THR A 125 3.85 17.39 31.29
C THR A 125 2.68 16.45 31.54
N LYS A 126 2.30 16.30 32.81
CA LYS A 126 1.05 15.61 33.17
C LYS A 126 -0.13 16.54 32.88
N VAL A 127 -1.24 15.97 32.41
CA VAL A 127 -2.44 16.71 32.01
C VAL A 127 -3.70 15.96 32.41
N ASP A 128 -4.77 16.71 32.65
CA ASP A 128 -6.08 16.14 32.95
C ASP A 128 -6.71 15.49 31.72
N LYS A 129 -7.42 14.38 31.94
CA LYS A 129 -8.04 13.59 30.88
C LYS A 129 -9.01 14.41 30.03
N GLU A 130 -9.80 15.27 30.66
CA GLU A 130 -10.82 16.07 30.00
C GLU A 130 -10.23 17.05 28.99
N VAL A 131 -9.04 17.60 29.27
CA VAL A 131 -8.31 18.49 28.36
C VAL A 131 -7.83 17.71 27.13
N VAL A 132 -7.26 16.53 27.35
CA VAL A 132 -6.79 15.66 26.26
C VAL A 132 -7.95 15.19 25.40
N LEU A 133 -9.05 14.75 26.01
CA LEU A 133 -10.21 14.25 25.28
C LEU A 133 -10.82 15.33 24.38
N ALA A 134 -10.88 16.59 24.84
CA ALA A 134 -11.35 17.70 24.02
C ALA A 134 -10.50 17.87 22.74
N SER A 135 -9.16 17.88 22.87
CA SER A 135 -8.26 17.95 21.71
C SER A 135 -8.36 16.72 20.81
N LEU A 136 -8.59 15.53 21.36
CA LEU A 136 -8.74 14.31 20.57
C LEU A 136 -9.99 14.34 19.67
N GLN A 137 -11.06 15.05 20.04
CA GLN A 137 -12.26 15.18 19.21
C GLN A 137 -12.03 15.96 17.90
N GLU A 138 -10.99 16.78 17.86
CA GLU A 138 -10.63 17.62 16.71
C GLU A 138 -9.43 17.06 15.93
N ALA A 139 -8.70 16.09 16.48
CA ALA A 139 -7.47 15.59 15.89
C ALA A 139 -7.72 14.72 14.63
N ASP A 140 -7.04 15.07 13.55
CA ASP A 140 -6.92 14.24 12.34
C ASP A 140 -5.93 13.09 12.53
N VAL A 141 -4.92 13.29 13.39
CA VAL A 141 -3.86 12.32 13.69
C VAL A 141 -3.67 12.17 15.19
N ILE A 142 -3.58 10.93 15.65
CA ILE A 142 -3.23 10.60 17.04
C ILE A 142 -1.94 9.77 17.05
N ILE A 143 -0.95 10.22 17.82
CA ILE A 143 0.27 9.45 18.13
C ILE A 143 0.18 9.01 19.59
N LEU A 144 -0.04 7.71 19.78
CA LEU A 144 0.00 7.05 21.08
C LEU A 144 1.45 6.77 21.45
N ALA A 145 1.93 7.50 22.44
CA ALA A 145 3.29 7.44 22.96
C ALA A 145 3.49 6.29 23.96
N ASN A 146 2.99 5.12 23.59
CA ASN A 146 3.05 3.89 24.36
C ASN A 146 3.03 2.71 23.38
N TYR A 147 3.52 1.55 23.81
CA TYR A 147 3.67 0.39 22.93
C TYR A 147 3.41 -0.92 23.68
N PRO A 148 3.14 -2.02 22.97
CA PRO A 148 2.95 -3.33 23.59
C PRO A 148 4.15 -3.76 24.45
N PRO A 149 3.94 -4.40 25.62
CA PRO A 149 2.65 -4.89 26.12
C PRO A 149 1.86 -3.86 26.95
N TYR A 150 2.36 -2.63 27.09
CA TYR A 150 1.76 -1.62 27.96
C TYR A 150 0.48 -0.99 27.38
N LEU A 151 0.38 -0.96 26.05
CA LEU A 151 -0.81 -0.53 25.32
C LEU A 151 -0.90 -1.31 24.00
N ASN A 152 -1.92 -2.15 23.87
CA ASN A 152 -2.01 -3.12 22.78
C ASN A 152 -3.01 -2.73 21.69
N SER A 153 -4.00 -1.88 22.00
CA SER A 153 -5.03 -1.45 21.04
C SER A 153 -5.58 -0.05 21.35
N ILE A 154 -6.31 0.52 20.38
CA ILE A 154 -7.08 1.75 20.61
C ILE A 154 -8.11 1.55 21.74
N ASP A 155 -8.75 0.38 21.85
CA ASP A 155 -9.74 0.11 22.90
C ASP A 155 -9.12 0.11 24.30
N GLU A 156 -7.86 -0.29 24.45
CA GLU A 156 -7.14 -0.12 25.72
C GLU A 156 -6.84 1.35 26.02
N ALA A 157 -6.52 2.15 25.01
CA ALA A 157 -6.32 3.59 25.16
C ALA A 157 -7.63 4.28 25.57
N ALA A 158 -8.76 3.86 24.99
CA ALA A 158 -10.10 4.38 25.29
C ALA A 158 -10.51 4.14 26.76
N LYS A 159 -10.09 3.03 27.38
CA LYS A 159 -10.32 2.79 28.82
C LYS A 159 -9.63 3.83 29.71
N ILE A 160 -8.54 4.44 29.24
CA ILE A 160 -7.76 5.44 29.98
C ILE A 160 -8.22 6.86 29.62
N LEU A 161 -8.33 7.15 28.32
CA LEU A 161 -8.63 8.48 27.77
C LEU A 161 -10.13 8.79 27.72
N GLY A 162 -10.98 7.76 27.74
CA GLY A 162 -12.44 7.84 27.62
C GLY A 162 -12.94 7.21 26.32
N GLU A 163 -14.13 6.58 26.37
CA GLU A 163 -14.76 5.88 25.23
C GLU A 163 -15.01 6.79 24.02
N ALA A 164 -15.18 8.10 24.23
CA ALA A 164 -15.33 9.07 23.14
C ALA A 164 -14.09 9.17 22.23
N LEU A 165 -12.94 8.61 22.63
CA LEU A 165 -11.79 8.40 21.73
C LEU A 165 -12.20 7.60 20.48
N LEU A 166 -13.06 6.59 20.63
CA LEU A 166 -13.44 5.67 19.56
C LEU A 166 -14.20 6.37 18.43
N ASP A 167 -14.81 7.52 18.70
CA ASP A 167 -15.60 8.30 17.75
C ASP A 167 -14.82 9.46 17.10
N THR A 168 -13.53 9.61 17.40
CA THR A 168 -12.69 10.70 16.89
C THR A 168 -12.43 10.60 15.38
N PRO A 169 -12.13 11.73 14.69
CA PRO A 169 -11.78 11.72 13.28
C PRO A 169 -10.59 10.81 12.98
N ALA A 170 -9.51 10.90 13.78
CA ALA A 170 -8.34 10.04 13.62
C ALA A 170 -8.67 8.54 13.71
N VAL A 171 -9.53 8.08 14.62
CA VAL A 171 -9.93 6.66 14.71
C VAL A 171 -10.76 6.25 13.48
N LYS A 172 -11.75 7.07 13.09
CA LYS A 172 -12.62 6.78 11.93
C LYS A 172 -11.84 6.75 10.61
N ASN A 173 -10.85 7.62 10.48
CA ASN A 173 -9.99 7.73 9.31
C ASN A 173 -8.74 6.83 9.38
N GLN A 174 -8.62 5.98 10.41
CA GLN A 174 -7.51 5.03 10.58
C GLN A 174 -6.13 5.68 10.73
N ARG A 175 -6.07 6.89 11.31
CA ARG A 175 -4.85 7.70 11.51
C ARG A 175 -4.41 7.73 12.97
N VAL A 176 -4.42 6.58 13.62
CA VAL A 176 -3.86 6.39 14.96
C VAL A 176 -2.59 5.58 14.87
N TYR A 177 -1.49 6.15 15.34
CA TYR A 177 -0.17 5.57 15.23
C TYR A 177 0.44 5.37 16.61
N PHE A 178 1.38 4.44 16.69
CA PHE A 178 2.26 4.24 17.84
C PHE A 178 3.67 3.96 17.34
N TYR A 179 4.66 3.96 18.23
CA TYR A 179 6.03 3.59 17.88
C TYR A 179 6.50 2.35 18.64
N GLY A 180 7.25 1.46 17.97
CA GLY A 180 7.81 0.26 18.59
C GLY A 180 8.99 0.53 19.53
N PRO A 181 9.41 -0.45 20.36
CA PRO A 181 10.59 -0.34 21.22
C PRO A 181 11.87 0.10 20.49
N SER A 182 12.02 -0.29 19.23
CA SER A 182 13.18 0.04 18.39
C SER A 182 13.32 1.54 18.13
N TYR A 183 12.25 2.33 18.22
CA TYR A 183 12.32 3.79 18.13
C TYR A 183 13.34 4.38 19.11
N TRP A 184 13.38 3.88 20.35
CA TRP A 184 14.29 4.37 21.39
C TRP A 184 15.74 3.92 21.24
N GLN A 185 16.00 2.88 20.44
CA GLN A 185 17.34 2.34 20.26
C GLN A 185 17.92 2.73 18.90
N LEU A 186 17.16 2.44 17.85
CA LEU A 186 17.55 2.63 16.46
C LEU A 186 17.12 3.98 15.92
N GLY A 187 16.06 4.60 16.45
CA GLY A 187 15.59 5.91 15.99
C GLY A 187 16.65 7.01 16.14
N TYR A 188 17.55 6.89 17.12
CA TYR A 188 18.73 7.76 17.23
C TYR A 188 19.71 7.53 16.09
N ALA A 189 20.04 6.27 15.79
CA ALA A 189 21.01 5.91 14.76
C ALA A 189 20.50 6.20 13.33
N TYR A 190 19.19 6.16 13.12
CA TYR A 190 18.51 6.36 11.84
C TYR A 190 17.52 7.52 11.93
N THR A 191 18.01 8.69 12.38
CA THR A 191 17.18 9.88 12.61
C THR A 191 16.45 10.29 11.32
N GLU A 192 17.08 10.18 10.16
CA GLU A 192 16.47 10.46 8.86
C GLU A 192 15.24 9.59 8.57
N MET A 193 15.21 8.34 9.07
CA MET A 193 14.04 7.47 8.95
C MET A 193 12.93 7.88 9.92
N VAL A 194 13.28 8.31 11.14
CA VAL A 194 12.30 8.89 12.08
C VAL A 194 11.64 10.14 11.49
N LEU A 195 12.42 11.02 10.87
CA LEU A 195 11.89 12.24 10.23
C LEU A 195 10.93 11.91 9.09
N LYS A 196 11.27 10.91 8.26
CA LYS A 196 10.40 10.44 7.16
C LYS A 196 9.16 9.72 7.66
N ASP A 197 9.27 8.90 8.71
CA ASP A 197 8.13 8.27 9.37
C ASP A 197 7.13 9.32 9.85
N LEU A 198 7.59 10.30 10.63
CA LEU A 198 6.74 11.37 11.15
C LEU A 198 6.11 12.21 10.02
N ALA A 199 6.86 12.49 8.95
CA ALA A 199 6.32 13.16 7.77
C ALA A 199 5.22 12.33 7.10
N SER A 200 5.40 11.01 6.97
CA SER A 200 4.38 10.11 6.39
C SER A 200 3.17 9.87 7.30
N VAL A 201 3.34 9.95 8.64
CA VAL A 201 2.23 9.91 9.61
C VAL A 201 1.34 11.14 9.44
N LEU A 202 1.97 12.31 9.28
CA LEU A 202 1.25 13.58 9.18
C LEU A 202 0.68 13.83 7.78
N HIS A 203 1.42 13.46 6.73
CA HIS A 203 1.08 13.72 5.32
C HIS A 203 1.28 12.47 4.43
N PRO A 204 0.51 11.39 4.63
CA PRO A 204 0.73 10.10 3.93
C PRO A 204 0.62 10.19 2.40
N SER A 205 -0.17 11.13 1.88
CA SER A 205 -0.38 11.31 0.43
C SER A 205 0.61 12.29 -0.22
N HIS A 206 1.50 12.93 0.55
CA HIS A 206 2.41 13.93 0.01
C HIS A 206 3.53 13.30 -0.83
N SER A 207 3.88 13.96 -1.94
CA SER A 207 4.84 13.44 -2.92
C SER A 207 6.24 13.15 -2.34
N ALA A 208 6.68 13.90 -1.32
CA ALA A 208 7.98 13.72 -0.68
C ALA A 208 8.12 12.42 0.12
N VAL A 209 7.00 11.78 0.48
CA VAL A 209 6.95 10.49 1.19
C VAL A 209 6.27 9.41 0.34
N LYS A 210 6.01 9.67 -0.95
CA LYS A 210 5.47 8.68 -1.87
C LYS A 210 6.40 7.46 -1.96
N GLY A 211 5.84 6.26 -1.81
CA GLY A 211 6.60 5.02 -1.84
C GLY A 211 7.44 4.74 -0.60
N TYR A 212 7.31 5.56 0.45
CA TYR A 212 7.96 5.35 1.74
C TYR A 212 7.11 4.50 2.66
N VAL A 213 7.70 3.44 3.23
CA VAL A 213 7.08 2.59 4.25
C VAL A 213 7.70 2.90 5.61
N ARG A 214 6.85 3.11 6.61
CA ARG A 214 7.26 3.51 7.96
C ARG A 214 7.98 2.40 8.69
N THR A 215 9.05 2.75 9.40
CA THR A 215 9.90 1.77 10.10
C THR A 215 9.67 1.68 11.60
N PHE A 216 9.46 2.83 12.24
CA PHE A 216 9.32 2.97 13.69
C PHE A 216 7.89 3.28 14.10
N PHE A 217 7.13 3.99 13.27
CA PHE A 217 5.75 4.35 13.52
C PHE A 217 4.80 3.44 12.74
N HIS A 218 3.86 2.81 13.43
CA HIS A 218 2.93 1.84 12.87
C HIS A 218 1.50 2.19 13.24
N HIS A 219 0.52 1.70 12.49
CA HIS A 219 -0.86 1.87 12.89
C HIS A 219 -1.17 1.11 14.18
N MET A 220 -1.88 1.77 15.09
CA MET A 220 -2.55 1.13 16.21
C MET A 220 -4.01 0.94 15.83
N TRP A 221 -4.49 -0.30 15.85
CA TRP A 221 -5.87 -0.60 15.46
C TRP A 221 -6.79 -0.77 16.66
N ARG A 222 -8.10 -0.73 16.39
CA ARG A 222 -9.09 -1.33 17.29
C ARG A 222 -8.95 -2.85 17.27
N ALA A 223 -9.15 -3.49 18.42
CA ALA A 223 -9.06 -4.93 18.55
C ALA A 223 -10.38 -5.59 18.15
N ASN A 224 -10.29 -6.73 17.46
CA ASN A 224 -11.41 -7.53 16.97
C ASN A 224 -12.29 -6.81 15.94
N GLU A 225 -11.74 -5.82 15.24
CA GLU A 225 -12.38 -5.22 14.07
C GLU A 225 -11.90 -5.89 12.79
N SER A 226 -12.53 -5.55 11.67
CA SER A 226 -12.12 -5.98 10.35
C SER A 226 -12.19 -4.81 9.38
N MET A 227 -11.34 -4.86 8.36
CA MET A 227 -11.40 -3.91 7.24
C MET A 227 -12.80 -3.92 6.64
N GLN A 228 -13.41 -2.74 6.54
CA GLN A 228 -14.69 -2.58 5.87
C GLN A 228 -14.46 -2.59 4.36
N LEU A 229 -15.11 -3.53 3.69
CA LEU A 229 -15.12 -3.66 2.23
C LEU A 229 -16.53 -3.38 1.73
N GLU A 230 -16.64 -2.49 0.76
CA GLU A 230 -17.92 -2.13 0.15
C GLU A 230 -18.29 -3.07 -1.00
N HIS A 231 -17.29 -3.52 -1.76
CA HIS A 231 -17.46 -4.22 -3.04
C HIS A 231 -16.62 -5.48 -3.15
N ALA A 232 -15.38 -5.49 -2.64
CA ALA A 232 -14.47 -6.64 -2.72
C ALA A 232 -14.91 -7.78 -1.80
N VAL A 233 -14.87 -9.01 -2.31
CA VAL A 233 -15.18 -10.22 -1.53
C VAL A 233 -14.02 -11.22 -1.48
N GLY A 234 -12.92 -10.93 -2.18
CA GLY A 234 -11.80 -11.84 -2.37
C GLY A 234 -10.78 -11.94 -1.24
N PHE A 235 -10.92 -11.20 -0.14
CA PHE A 235 -9.98 -11.22 1.00
C PHE A 235 -10.65 -10.71 2.29
N LYS A 236 -9.97 -10.90 3.43
CA LYS A 236 -10.36 -10.36 4.74
C LYS A 236 -9.13 -9.84 5.47
N VAL A 237 -9.27 -8.74 6.20
CA VAL A 237 -8.24 -8.25 7.15
C VAL A 237 -8.89 -8.09 8.52
N GLU A 238 -8.35 -8.75 9.52
CA GLU A 238 -8.79 -8.70 10.92
C GLU A 238 -7.75 -7.98 11.76
N TYR A 239 -8.16 -7.00 12.55
CA TYR A 239 -7.29 -6.16 13.36
C TYR A 239 -7.33 -6.58 14.82
N TYR A 240 -6.16 -6.63 15.45
CA TYR A 240 -5.97 -7.08 16.83
C TYR A 240 -5.13 -6.08 17.65
N GLY A 241 -5.26 -4.80 17.34
CA GLY A 241 -4.44 -3.76 17.97
C GLY A 241 -3.15 -3.49 17.20
N PHE A 242 -1.99 -3.85 17.74
CA PHE A 242 -0.69 -3.61 17.10
C PHE A 242 -0.34 -4.59 15.95
N TYR A 243 -1.19 -5.58 15.68
CA TYR A 243 -1.01 -6.55 14.60
C TYR A 243 -2.33 -6.86 13.89
N LYS A 244 -2.24 -7.47 12.71
CA LYS A 244 -3.40 -7.86 11.90
C LYS A 244 -3.22 -9.23 11.26
N ILE A 245 -4.33 -9.89 10.95
CA ILE A 245 -4.37 -11.15 10.23
C ILE A 245 -5.01 -10.92 8.86
N ILE A 246 -4.27 -11.21 7.80
CA ILE A 246 -4.72 -11.12 6.42
C ILE A 246 -5.13 -12.52 5.94
N THR A 247 -6.37 -12.68 5.52
CA THR A 247 -6.84 -13.88 4.81
C THR A 247 -6.89 -13.59 3.32
N ASP A 248 -6.07 -14.29 2.54
CA ASP A 248 -5.97 -14.08 1.08
C ASP A 248 -7.08 -14.82 0.30
N TYR A 249 -7.05 -14.72 -1.03
CA TYR A 249 -8.09 -15.29 -1.90
C TYR A 249 -8.24 -16.82 -1.79
N VAL A 250 -7.18 -17.54 -1.44
CA VAL A 250 -7.22 -19.01 -1.28
C VAL A 250 -7.31 -19.41 0.19
N ASP A 251 -7.77 -18.49 1.04
CA ASP A 251 -8.02 -18.69 2.46
C ASP A 251 -6.74 -18.98 3.29
N ASN A 252 -5.55 -18.61 2.79
CA ASN A 252 -4.35 -18.61 3.64
C ASN A 252 -4.40 -17.42 4.59
N LYS A 253 -4.03 -17.64 5.85
CA LYS A 253 -3.91 -16.59 6.87
C LYS A 253 -2.45 -16.18 7.07
N TRP A 254 -2.20 -14.88 7.11
CA TRP A 254 -0.87 -14.28 7.27
C TRP A 254 -0.90 -13.27 8.42
N LEU A 255 0.01 -13.40 9.37
CA LEU A 255 0.20 -12.40 10.43
C LEU A 255 1.00 -11.24 9.87
N THR A 256 0.55 -10.00 10.07
CA THR A 256 1.34 -8.79 9.78
C THR A 256 1.56 -8.01 11.07
N VAL A 257 2.82 -7.71 11.40
CA VAL A 257 3.22 -7.16 12.70
C VAL A 257 4.55 -6.38 12.57
N PRO A 258 4.77 -5.31 13.34
CA PRO A 258 6.09 -4.68 13.46
C PRO A 258 7.18 -5.66 13.85
N PHE A 259 8.35 -5.58 13.20
CA PHE A 259 9.46 -6.52 13.39
C PHE A 259 9.91 -6.64 14.85
N ASP A 260 9.82 -5.55 15.63
CA ASP A 260 10.23 -5.48 17.03
C ASP A 260 9.12 -5.86 18.03
N LEU A 261 7.96 -6.33 17.53
CA LEU A 261 6.82 -6.78 18.33
C LEU A 261 6.39 -8.22 18.04
N VAL A 262 7.08 -8.93 17.14
CA VAL A 262 6.75 -10.30 16.74
C VAL A 262 6.61 -11.20 17.96
N ASP A 263 7.54 -11.13 18.91
CA ASP A 263 7.56 -11.98 20.11
C ASP A 263 6.40 -11.73 21.08
N LEU A 264 5.75 -10.57 21.00
CA LEU A 264 4.60 -10.23 21.83
C LEU A 264 3.28 -10.80 21.27
N VAL A 265 3.26 -11.26 20.01
CA VAL A 265 2.07 -11.91 19.44
C VAL A 265 1.87 -13.28 20.10
N PRO A 266 0.65 -13.58 20.61
CA PRO A 266 0.36 -14.86 21.25
C PRO A 266 0.72 -16.09 20.41
N THR A 267 1.24 -17.14 21.06
CA THR A 267 1.70 -18.35 20.36
C THR A 267 0.58 -19.11 19.66
N ASP A 268 -0.63 -19.12 20.22
CA ASP A 268 -1.83 -19.70 19.62
C ASP A 268 -2.23 -18.96 18.34
N VAL A 269 -2.08 -17.63 18.28
CA VAL A 269 -2.28 -16.84 17.06
C VAL A 269 -1.24 -17.21 16.00
N LYS A 270 0.06 -17.26 16.38
CA LYS A 270 1.14 -17.67 15.46
C LYS A 270 0.94 -19.07 14.90
N SER A 271 0.33 -19.98 15.67
CA SER A 271 0.05 -21.35 15.22
C SER A 271 -1.11 -21.48 14.22
N GLN A 272 -1.93 -20.44 14.08
CA GLN A 272 -3.11 -20.43 13.20
C GLN A 272 -2.84 -19.75 11.85
N VAL A 273 -1.65 -19.19 11.65
CA VAL A 273 -1.23 -18.52 10.42
C VAL A 273 -0.19 -19.35 9.68
N LYS A 274 -0.10 -19.16 8.36
CA LYS A 274 0.86 -19.83 7.49
C LYS A 274 2.27 -19.20 7.55
N GLY A 275 2.36 -17.94 7.94
CA GLY A 275 3.61 -17.21 8.06
C GLY A 275 3.41 -15.79 8.60
N VAL A 276 4.53 -15.11 8.82
CA VAL A 276 4.59 -13.74 9.37
C VAL A 276 5.17 -12.81 8.32
N ILE A 277 4.50 -11.68 8.11
CA ILE A 277 4.96 -10.54 7.33
C ILE A 277 5.39 -9.47 8.32
N GLU A 278 6.70 -9.26 8.44
CA GLU A 278 7.25 -8.25 9.34
C GLU A 278 7.20 -6.87 8.68
N LEU A 279 6.75 -5.87 9.43
CA LEU A 279 6.77 -4.47 8.98
C LEU A 279 8.08 -3.79 9.38
N PRO A 280 8.59 -2.87 8.55
CA PRO A 280 8.12 -2.54 7.21
C PRO A 280 8.48 -3.60 6.16
N VAL A 281 7.58 -3.81 5.20
CA VAL A 281 7.86 -4.57 3.97
C VAL A 281 8.70 -3.72 3.03
N LYS A 282 9.92 -4.16 2.70
CA LYS A 282 10.89 -3.43 1.85
C LYS A 282 11.12 -4.11 0.50
N ARG A 283 10.85 -5.41 0.38
CA ARG A 283 11.25 -6.24 -0.76
C ARG A 283 10.12 -7.15 -1.20
N ILE A 284 9.58 -6.90 -2.40
CA ILE A 284 8.44 -7.64 -2.94
C ILE A 284 8.83 -8.33 -4.25
N VAL A 285 8.53 -9.62 -4.34
CA VAL A 285 8.51 -10.34 -5.62
C VAL A 285 7.06 -10.51 -6.07
N CYS A 286 6.73 -10.10 -7.30
CA CYS A 286 5.34 -10.10 -7.73
C CYS A 286 5.14 -10.47 -9.20
N GLY A 287 3.92 -10.83 -9.55
CA GLY A 287 3.45 -10.85 -10.94
C GLY A 287 2.72 -9.54 -11.30
N THR A 288 2.17 -9.45 -12.51
CA THR A 288 1.43 -8.26 -12.97
C THR A 288 0.31 -7.80 -12.01
N CYS A 289 -0.35 -8.72 -11.28
CA CYS A 289 -1.40 -8.32 -10.32
C CYS A 289 -0.86 -7.51 -9.14
N GLY A 290 0.29 -7.89 -8.60
CA GLY A 290 0.96 -7.16 -7.52
C GLY A 290 1.61 -5.88 -8.05
N ALA A 291 2.37 -5.99 -9.15
CA ALA A 291 3.06 -4.85 -9.77
C ALA A 291 2.10 -3.69 -10.11
N GLY A 292 0.92 -3.99 -10.68
CA GLY A 292 -0.07 -2.96 -10.99
C GLY A 292 -0.61 -2.24 -9.75
N ARG A 293 -0.88 -2.96 -8.65
CA ARG A 293 -1.38 -2.34 -7.41
C ARG A 293 -0.31 -1.59 -6.65
N LEU A 294 0.93 -2.09 -6.64
CA LEU A 294 2.07 -1.37 -6.09
C LEU A 294 2.30 -0.06 -6.82
N LEU A 295 2.28 -0.09 -8.17
CA LEU A 295 2.35 1.13 -8.98
C LEU A 295 1.18 2.08 -8.70
N GLY A 296 -0.04 1.55 -8.54
CA GLY A 296 -1.22 2.35 -8.20
C GLY A 296 -1.13 3.04 -6.84
N LEU A 297 -0.50 2.40 -5.86
CA LEU A 297 -0.23 3.00 -4.55
C LEU A 297 1.04 3.88 -4.55
N GLY A 298 1.87 3.82 -5.59
CA GLY A 298 3.16 4.54 -5.65
C GLY A 298 4.32 3.86 -4.93
N PHE A 299 4.27 2.53 -4.75
CA PHE A 299 5.27 1.69 -4.07
C PHE A 299 6.02 0.75 -5.04
N GLU A 300 6.16 1.14 -6.30
CA GLU A 300 6.93 0.38 -7.30
C GLU A 300 8.40 0.16 -6.92
N ASN A 301 8.97 1.05 -6.10
CA ASN A 301 10.33 0.97 -5.57
C ASN A 301 10.56 -0.25 -4.66
N LEU A 302 9.50 -0.85 -4.11
CA LEU A 302 9.59 -2.06 -3.29
C LEU A 302 9.73 -3.34 -4.12
N ILE A 303 9.51 -3.28 -5.44
CA ILE A 303 9.59 -4.45 -6.30
C ILE A 303 11.07 -4.81 -6.53
N VAL A 304 11.48 -5.98 -6.05
CA VAL A 304 12.85 -6.52 -6.25
C VAL A 304 12.87 -7.70 -7.21
N GLY A 305 11.71 -8.25 -7.55
CA GLY A 305 11.64 -9.29 -8.57
C GLY A 305 10.30 -9.45 -9.27
N ALA A 306 10.40 -9.85 -10.54
CA ALA A 306 9.28 -10.05 -11.45
C ALA A 306 9.07 -11.53 -11.75
N THR A 307 7.83 -11.98 -11.64
CA THR A 307 7.40 -13.32 -12.06
C THR A 307 6.47 -13.29 -13.26
N GLY A 308 6.48 -14.37 -14.04
CA GLY A 308 5.67 -14.50 -15.26
C GLY A 308 6.38 -13.95 -16.49
N TYR A 309 5.76 -14.08 -17.66
CA TYR A 309 6.29 -13.52 -18.92
C TYR A 309 5.59 -12.23 -19.34
N THR A 310 4.70 -11.72 -18.49
CA THR A 310 3.94 -10.50 -18.75
C THR A 310 4.70 -9.25 -18.34
N TYR A 311 5.83 -9.38 -17.62
CA TYR A 311 6.66 -8.23 -17.23
C TYR A 311 7.17 -7.42 -18.43
N LYS A 312 7.40 -8.04 -19.60
CA LYS A 312 7.78 -7.33 -20.83
C LYS A 312 6.71 -6.37 -21.35
N TYR A 313 5.56 -6.34 -20.71
CA TYR A 313 4.41 -5.49 -21.02
C TYR A 313 4.03 -4.60 -19.83
N TRP A 314 4.89 -4.55 -18.81
CA TRP A 314 4.76 -3.58 -17.75
C TRP A 314 5.00 -2.17 -18.30
N PRO A 315 4.52 -1.14 -17.58
CA PRO A 315 4.76 0.26 -17.92
C PRO A 315 6.27 0.59 -18.00
N PRO A 316 6.66 1.61 -18.77
CA PRO A 316 8.05 2.02 -18.94
C PRO A 316 8.80 2.17 -17.61
N GLU A 317 8.21 2.86 -16.63
CA GLU A 317 8.81 3.02 -15.30
C GLU A 317 9.17 1.70 -14.59
N LEU A 318 8.45 0.59 -14.81
CA LEU A 318 8.83 -0.72 -14.27
C LEU A 318 9.84 -1.46 -15.15
N LEU A 319 9.82 -1.21 -16.46
CA LEU A 319 10.80 -1.79 -17.39
C LEU A 319 12.19 -1.17 -17.16
N GLU A 320 12.27 0.13 -16.89
CA GLU A 320 13.50 0.83 -16.53
C GLU A 320 14.14 0.20 -15.29
N LEU A 321 13.35 -0.10 -14.25
CA LEU A 321 13.86 -0.80 -13.05
C LEU A 321 14.38 -2.22 -13.34
N ILE A 322 13.85 -2.91 -14.35
CA ILE A 322 14.39 -4.20 -14.81
C ILE A 322 15.71 -3.98 -15.55
N GLU A 323 15.79 -2.97 -16.41
CA GLU A 323 16.99 -2.65 -17.20
C GLU A 323 18.15 -2.19 -16.31
N GLU A 324 17.87 -1.43 -15.25
CA GLU A 324 18.82 -1.02 -14.21
C GLU A 324 19.24 -2.16 -13.27
N GLY A 325 18.61 -3.34 -13.38
CA GLY A 325 18.90 -4.49 -12.53
C GLY A 325 18.32 -4.41 -11.11
N LYS A 326 17.46 -3.42 -10.82
CA LYS A 326 16.74 -3.29 -9.54
C LYS A 326 15.65 -4.36 -9.40
N ILE A 327 15.02 -4.76 -10.50
CA ILE A 327 14.04 -5.86 -10.55
C ILE A 327 14.66 -7.10 -11.22
N THR A 328 14.83 -8.17 -10.45
CA THR A 328 15.35 -9.45 -10.95
C THR A 328 14.23 -10.33 -11.54
N LYS A 329 14.50 -11.05 -12.63
CA LYS A 329 13.52 -11.98 -13.23
C LYS A 329 13.55 -13.33 -12.51
N VAL A 330 12.47 -13.68 -11.82
CA VAL A 330 12.40 -14.88 -10.93
C VAL A 330 11.71 -16.08 -11.61
N GLY A 331 11.57 -16.03 -12.94
CA GLY A 331 10.92 -17.09 -13.72
C GLY A 331 9.40 -16.98 -13.72
N CYS A 332 8.70 -18.10 -13.98
CA CYS A 332 7.25 -18.08 -14.18
C CYS A 332 6.56 -19.17 -13.36
N VAL A 333 5.62 -18.76 -12.51
CA VAL A 333 4.78 -19.66 -11.68
C VAL A 333 4.19 -20.83 -12.47
N SER A 334 3.83 -20.63 -13.74
CA SER A 334 3.23 -21.68 -14.56
C SER A 334 4.20 -22.57 -15.34
N LYS A 335 5.46 -22.16 -15.52
CA LYS A 335 6.47 -22.90 -16.29
C LYS A 335 7.70 -23.33 -15.47
N GLY A 336 7.82 -22.85 -14.24
CA GLY A 336 8.97 -23.04 -13.37
C GLY A 336 9.45 -21.70 -12.81
N LEU A 337 9.44 -21.58 -11.48
CA LEU A 337 10.11 -20.48 -10.78
C LEU A 337 11.58 -20.82 -10.60
N ASN A 338 12.41 -19.79 -10.63
CA ASN A 338 13.79 -19.92 -10.19
C ASN A 338 13.86 -19.64 -8.69
N TYR A 339 13.90 -20.70 -7.89
CA TYR A 339 13.91 -20.60 -6.43
C TYR A 339 15.22 -20.02 -5.88
N GLU A 340 16.35 -20.25 -6.57
CA GLU A 340 17.64 -19.66 -6.18
C GLU A 340 17.60 -18.13 -6.34
N GLU A 341 17.08 -17.65 -7.47
CA GLU A 341 16.85 -16.22 -7.70
C GLU A 341 15.87 -15.63 -6.68
N LEU A 342 14.78 -16.36 -6.39
CA LEU A 342 13.78 -15.94 -5.41
C LEU A 342 14.41 -15.72 -4.03
N VAL A 343 15.19 -16.69 -3.55
CA VAL A 343 15.89 -16.59 -2.26
C VAL A 343 16.97 -15.51 -2.30
N ARG A 344 17.71 -15.40 -3.42
CA ARG A 344 18.78 -14.40 -3.54
C ARG A 344 18.26 -12.97 -3.48
N VAL A 345 17.08 -12.70 -4.02
CA VAL A 345 16.43 -11.40 -3.87
C VAL A 345 15.69 -11.26 -2.54
N SER A 346 15.78 -12.22 -1.61
CA SER A 346 15.36 -12.11 -0.21
C SER A 346 14.08 -11.27 0.00
N PRO A 347 12.94 -11.63 -0.62
CA PRO A 347 11.71 -10.88 -0.46
C PRO A 347 11.12 -11.07 0.93
N ASP A 348 10.51 -10.01 1.45
CA ASP A 348 9.74 -10.05 2.71
C ASP A 348 8.37 -10.67 2.46
N VAL A 349 7.84 -10.52 1.23
CA VAL A 349 6.57 -11.10 0.80
C VAL A 349 6.53 -11.25 -0.72
N THR A 350 5.76 -12.23 -1.20
CA THR A 350 5.43 -12.35 -2.63
C THR A 350 3.95 -12.12 -2.90
N ILE A 351 3.61 -11.48 -4.02
CA ILE A 351 2.22 -11.14 -4.38
C ILE A 351 1.88 -11.64 -5.79
N HIS A 352 0.92 -12.57 -5.89
CA HIS A 352 0.61 -13.26 -7.14
C HIS A 352 -0.89 -13.41 -7.42
N GLY A 353 -1.22 -13.53 -8.71
CA GLY A 353 -2.59 -13.73 -9.18
C GLY A 353 -2.99 -15.19 -9.42
N SER A 354 -3.97 -15.39 -10.31
CA SER A 354 -4.65 -16.69 -10.52
C SER A 354 -3.72 -17.84 -10.92
N ALA A 355 -2.56 -17.54 -11.50
CA ALA A 355 -1.56 -18.57 -11.82
C ALA A 355 -1.02 -19.27 -10.56
N MET A 356 -0.86 -18.52 -9.47
CA MET A 356 -0.43 -19.02 -8.15
C MET A 356 -1.58 -19.71 -7.43
N ALA A 357 -2.78 -19.14 -7.46
CA ALA A 357 -3.98 -19.74 -6.84
C ALA A 357 -4.24 -21.18 -7.31
N ARG A 358 -3.87 -21.53 -8.55
CA ARG A 358 -4.02 -22.87 -9.12
C ARG A 358 -2.90 -23.85 -8.75
N ARG A 359 -1.92 -23.44 -7.93
CA ARG A 359 -0.70 -24.20 -7.61
C ARG A 359 -0.38 -24.16 -6.11
N PRO A 360 -1.22 -24.79 -5.27
CA PRO A 360 -0.99 -24.82 -3.82
C PRO A 360 0.38 -25.40 -3.44
N HIS A 361 0.91 -26.38 -4.19
CA HIS A 361 2.27 -26.91 -3.96
C HIS A 361 3.39 -25.87 -4.16
N VAL A 362 3.21 -24.87 -5.03
CA VAL A 362 4.18 -23.77 -5.18
C VAL A 362 4.07 -22.82 -4.00
N ILE A 363 2.85 -22.55 -3.53
CA ILE A 363 2.62 -21.75 -2.31
C ILE A 363 3.31 -22.42 -1.13
N GLU A 364 3.03 -23.70 -0.87
CA GLU A 364 3.66 -24.47 0.22
C GLU A 364 5.18 -24.42 0.16
N LYS A 365 5.76 -24.64 -1.02
CA LYS A 365 7.21 -24.58 -1.19
C LYS A 365 7.79 -23.21 -0.83
N ILE A 366 7.17 -22.12 -1.25
CA ILE A 366 7.67 -20.77 -0.95
C ILE A 366 7.42 -20.42 0.52
N SER A 367 6.24 -20.69 1.05
CA SER A 367 5.86 -20.26 2.39
C SER A 367 6.41 -21.13 3.51
N VAL A 368 6.47 -22.45 3.32
CA VAL A 368 6.87 -23.40 4.37
C VAL A 368 8.33 -23.79 4.22
N GLU A 369 8.78 -24.18 3.01
CA GLU A 369 10.17 -24.63 2.84
C GLU A 369 11.16 -23.45 2.80
N LEU A 370 10.78 -22.33 2.18
CA LEU A 370 11.64 -21.14 2.07
C LEU A 370 11.34 -20.06 3.11
N ASN A 371 10.28 -20.22 3.91
CA ASN A 371 9.84 -19.25 4.91
C ASN A 371 9.59 -17.83 4.33
N ILE A 372 9.01 -17.75 3.12
CA ILE A 372 8.67 -16.49 2.46
C ILE A 372 7.14 -16.38 2.33
N PRO A 373 6.49 -15.38 2.94
CA PRO A 373 5.05 -15.17 2.81
C PRO A 373 4.56 -15.03 1.35
N VAL A 374 3.36 -15.57 1.06
CA VAL A 374 2.77 -15.57 -0.29
C VAL A 374 1.33 -15.06 -0.26
N ILE A 375 1.10 -13.83 -0.68
CA ILE A 375 -0.24 -13.26 -0.84
C ILE A 375 -0.80 -13.63 -2.21
N VAL A 376 -1.93 -14.33 -2.21
CA VAL A 376 -2.68 -14.63 -3.43
C VAL A 376 -3.82 -13.62 -3.63
N LEU A 377 -3.70 -12.80 -4.67
CA LEU A 377 -4.64 -11.73 -5.01
C LEU A 377 -5.31 -12.01 -6.36
N VAL A 378 -6.57 -12.46 -6.32
CA VAL A 378 -7.34 -12.85 -7.52
C VAL A 378 -8.72 -12.18 -7.53
N ASN A 379 -9.11 -11.70 -8.70
CA ASN A 379 -10.34 -10.93 -8.90
C ASN A 379 -11.50 -11.75 -9.49
N SER A 380 -11.42 -13.08 -9.51
CA SER A 380 -12.43 -13.92 -10.19
C SER A 380 -13.69 -14.18 -9.37
N ARG A 381 -13.70 -13.81 -8.07
CA ARG A 381 -14.92 -13.78 -7.25
C ARG A 381 -15.64 -12.42 -7.35
N GLU A 382 -14.96 -11.39 -7.86
CA GLU A 382 -15.53 -10.06 -8.01
C GLU A 382 -16.49 -10.05 -9.19
N VAL A 383 -17.68 -9.52 -8.97
CA VAL A 383 -18.72 -9.38 -10.01
C VAL A 383 -18.92 -7.92 -10.46
N ASP A 384 -18.29 -6.99 -9.75
CA ASP A 384 -18.36 -5.55 -9.99
C ASP A 384 -16.94 -4.97 -10.22
N PRO A 385 -16.76 -4.02 -11.16
CA PRO A 385 -15.50 -3.31 -11.34
C PRO A 385 -15.00 -2.64 -10.06
N LEU A 386 -15.88 -2.11 -9.21
CA LEU A 386 -15.52 -1.51 -7.93
C LEU A 386 -14.94 -2.54 -6.96
N GLY A 387 -15.44 -3.78 -6.96
CA GLY A 387 -14.86 -4.88 -6.18
C GLY A 387 -13.45 -5.22 -6.66
N PHE A 388 -13.24 -5.14 -7.98
CA PHE A 388 -11.90 -5.33 -8.55
C PHE A 388 -10.92 -4.18 -8.20
N ALA A 389 -11.40 -2.93 -8.19
CA ALA A 389 -10.61 -1.78 -7.77
C ALA A 389 -10.26 -1.84 -6.26
N GLU A 390 -11.23 -2.21 -5.42
CA GLU A 390 -11.09 -2.23 -3.95
C GLU A 390 -10.04 -3.23 -3.45
N MET A 391 -9.69 -4.24 -4.25
CA MET A 391 -8.57 -5.15 -3.95
C MET A 391 -7.22 -4.44 -3.77
N ILE A 392 -7.08 -3.16 -4.14
CA ILE A 392 -5.90 -2.36 -3.82
C ILE A 392 -5.69 -2.23 -2.30
N LYS A 393 -6.77 -2.22 -1.51
CA LYS A 393 -6.73 -2.17 -0.04
C LYS A 393 -6.00 -3.36 0.58
N LEU A 394 -6.03 -4.54 -0.05
CA LEU A 394 -5.25 -5.70 0.40
C LEU A 394 -3.73 -5.42 0.35
N VAL A 395 -3.25 -4.73 -0.69
CA VAL A 395 -1.82 -4.35 -0.77
C VAL A 395 -1.51 -3.25 0.24
N GLY A 396 -2.44 -2.31 0.46
CA GLY A 396 -2.35 -1.34 1.54
C GLY A 396 -2.15 -1.99 2.91
N ALA A 397 -2.95 -3.02 3.21
CA ALA A 397 -2.82 -3.78 4.45
C ALA A 397 -1.47 -4.49 4.59
N VAL A 398 -0.94 -5.09 3.52
CA VAL A 398 0.39 -5.74 3.56
C VAL A 398 1.51 -4.74 3.88
N LEU A 399 1.37 -3.49 3.45
CA LEU A 399 2.36 -2.44 3.62
C LEU A 399 2.15 -1.57 4.87
N ASP A 400 1.03 -1.76 5.58
CA ASP A 400 0.58 -0.91 6.69
C ASP A 400 0.32 0.54 6.28
N VAL A 401 -0.35 0.74 5.14
CA VAL A 401 -0.74 2.04 4.54
C VAL A 401 -2.22 2.06 4.13
N GLU A 402 -3.09 1.48 4.94
CA GLU A 402 -4.53 1.39 4.69
C GLU A 402 -5.21 2.74 4.45
N GLU A 403 -4.82 3.79 5.17
CA GLU A 403 -5.33 5.16 4.99
C GLU A 403 -5.10 5.68 3.57
N HIS A 404 -3.89 5.45 3.04
CA HIS A 404 -3.54 5.82 1.65
C HIS A 404 -4.26 4.93 0.63
N ALA A 405 -4.31 3.63 0.87
CA ALA A 405 -5.00 2.70 -0.03
C ALA A 405 -6.52 2.94 -0.10
N ASN A 406 -7.12 3.38 1.00
CA ASN A 406 -8.51 3.81 1.04
C ASN A 406 -8.71 5.08 0.19
N SER A 407 -7.83 6.09 0.32
CA SER A 407 -7.90 7.31 -0.51
C SER A 407 -7.81 6.99 -2.00
N VAL A 408 -6.81 6.20 -2.42
CA VAL A 408 -6.63 5.80 -3.84
C VAL A 408 -7.84 5.04 -4.37
N TYR A 409 -8.46 4.20 -3.53
CA TYR A 409 -9.68 3.49 -3.91
C TYR A 409 -10.88 4.44 -4.07
N GLU A 410 -11.07 5.36 -3.14
CA GLU A 410 -12.18 6.33 -3.19
C GLU A 410 -12.08 7.24 -4.42
N GLU A 411 -10.88 7.73 -4.75
CA GLU A 411 -10.63 8.49 -5.97
C GLU A 411 -11.02 7.71 -7.24
N GLU A 412 -10.60 6.44 -7.32
CA GLU A 412 -10.92 5.58 -8.45
C GLU A 412 -12.42 5.25 -8.52
N LYS A 413 -13.07 5.04 -7.36
CA LYS A 413 -14.53 4.82 -7.25
C LYS A 413 -15.29 6.04 -7.77
N CYS A 414 -14.94 7.24 -7.32
CA CYS A 414 -15.52 8.49 -7.80
C CYS A 414 -15.33 8.65 -9.31
N ALA A 415 -14.12 8.44 -9.83
CA ALA A 415 -13.84 8.56 -11.26
C ALA A 415 -14.66 7.57 -12.12
N ILE A 416 -14.87 6.34 -11.65
CA ILE A 416 -15.73 5.35 -12.31
C ILE A 416 -17.18 5.82 -12.33
N ILE A 417 -17.71 6.28 -11.20
CA ILE A 417 -19.10 6.73 -11.06
C ILE A 417 -19.36 7.95 -11.96
N GLU A 418 -18.52 8.97 -11.88
CA GLU A 418 -18.64 10.20 -12.69
C GLU A 418 -18.62 9.88 -14.19
N THR A 419 -17.72 9.00 -14.62
CA THR A 419 -17.63 8.56 -16.02
C THR A 419 -18.91 7.84 -16.44
N ALA A 420 -19.41 6.92 -15.61
CA ALA A 420 -20.61 6.16 -15.92
C ALA A 420 -21.87 7.05 -15.97
N GLU A 421 -22.00 8.03 -15.08
CA GLU A 421 -23.11 8.98 -15.06
C GLU A 421 -23.11 9.91 -16.29
N LEU A 422 -21.95 10.39 -16.70
CA LEU A 422 -21.78 11.17 -17.94
C LEU A 422 -22.26 10.37 -19.16
N ILE A 423 -21.84 9.11 -19.26
CA ILE A 423 -22.20 8.24 -20.38
C ILE A 423 -23.69 7.92 -20.35
N ALA A 424 -24.23 7.55 -19.19
CA ALA A 424 -25.64 7.20 -19.03
C ALA A 424 -26.58 8.36 -19.37
N SER A 425 -26.18 9.61 -19.12
CA SER A 425 -26.97 10.80 -19.43
C SER A 425 -26.85 11.27 -20.89
N SER A 426 -25.81 10.82 -21.61
CA SER A 426 -25.50 11.31 -22.96
C SER A 426 -25.74 10.29 -24.07
N VAL A 427 -25.72 8.99 -23.75
CA VAL A 427 -25.88 7.89 -24.73
C VAL A 427 -27.33 7.42 -24.77
N ALA A 428 -28.01 7.67 -25.89
CA ALA A 428 -29.37 7.18 -26.14
C ALA A 428 -29.38 5.78 -26.79
N GLU A 429 -28.48 5.54 -27.76
CA GLU A 429 -28.36 4.27 -28.48
C GLU A 429 -27.12 3.52 -28.02
N LYS A 430 -27.30 2.28 -27.57
CA LYS A 430 -26.21 1.46 -27.02
C LYS A 430 -25.82 0.38 -28.03
N PRO A 431 -24.61 0.41 -28.60
CA PRO A 431 -24.15 -0.69 -29.44
C PRO A 431 -24.05 -1.98 -28.61
N THR A 432 -24.35 -3.11 -29.22
CA THR A 432 -24.12 -4.41 -28.61
C THR A 432 -22.63 -4.73 -28.62
N ALA A 433 -22.10 -5.21 -27.49
CA ALA A 433 -20.68 -5.53 -27.36
C ALA A 433 -20.43 -6.79 -26.54
N ILE A 434 -19.29 -7.45 -26.81
CA ILE A 434 -18.79 -8.58 -26.03
C ILE A 434 -17.31 -8.47 -25.70
N TYR A 435 -16.89 -9.13 -24.63
CA TYR A 435 -15.47 -9.36 -24.31
C TYR A 435 -15.10 -10.80 -24.63
N CYS A 436 -14.07 -11.02 -25.44
CA CYS A 436 -13.60 -12.37 -25.77
C CYS A 436 -12.07 -12.50 -25.83
N TYR A 437 -11.59 -13.74 -25.79
CA TYR A 437 -10.21 -14.13 -26.07
C TYR A 437 -10.16 -15.42 -26.88
N TYR A 438 -9.12 -15.61 -27.69
CA TYR A 438 -8.91 -16.88 -28.40
C TYR A 438 -7.92 -17.78 -27.66
N SER A 439 -8.22 -19.07 -27.57
CA SER A 439 -7.31 -20.08 -27.02
C SER A 439 -7.54 -21.44 -27.67
N LYS A 440 -6.54 -21.95 -28.38
CA LYS A 440 -6.49 -23.32 -28.93
C LYS A 440 -7.80 -23.71 -29.67
N GLY A 441 -8.21 -22.95 -30.68
CA GLY A 441 -9.37 -23.27 -31.53
C GLY A 441 -10.75 -22.98 -30.91
N THR A 442 -10.78 -22.19 -29.83
CA THR A 442 -12.03 -21.83 -29.13
C THR A 442 -11.96 -20.40 -28.65
N LEU A 443 -13.12 -19.76 -28.44
CA LEU A 443 -13.21 -18.43 -27.83
C LEU A 443 -13.69 -18.52 -26.38
N GLY A 444 -12.96 -17.88 -25.49
CA GLY A 444 -13.45 -17.57 -24.15
C GLY A 444 -14.23 -16.27 -24.20
N VAL A 445 -15.48 -16.27 -23.76
CA VAL A 445 -16.34 -15.08 -23.68
C VAL A 445 -16.56 -14.74 -22.21
N ALA A 446 -16.46 -13.47 -21.86
CA ALA A 446 -16.73 -13.03 -20.50
C ALA A 446 -18.21 -13.29 -20.19
N GLN A 447 -18.50 -13.89 -19.04
CA GLN A 447 -19.86 -14.09 -18.59
C GLN A 447 -20.47 -12.75 -18.13
N PRO A 448 -21.81 -12.61 -18.07
CA PRO A 448 -22.45 -11.33 -17.77
C PRO A 448 -22.08 -10.69 -16.43
N GLN A 449 -21.76 -11.50 -15.40
CA GLN A 449 -21.27 -11.00 -14.10
C GLN A 449 -19.74 -10.97 -14.01
N GLU A 450 -19.02 -11.07 -15.12
CA GLU A 450 -17.58 -10.80 -15.11
C GLU A 450 -17.37 -9.28 -15.12
N PRO A 451 -16.46 -8.72 -14.31
CA PRO A 451 -16.27 -7.27 -14.22
C PRO A 451 -16.06 -6.55 -15.56
N ARG A 452 -15.46 -7.19 -16.59
CA ARG A 452 -15.30 -6.56 -17.92
C ARG A 452 -16.60 -6.45 -18.70
N ALA A 453 -17.54 -7.38 -18.51
CA ALA A 453 -18.88 -7.23 -19.07
C ALA A 453 -19.54 -5.98 -18.50
N LYS A 454 -19.45 -5.78 -17.18
CA LYS A 454 -19.98 -4.58 -16.53
C LYS A 454 -19.26 -3.30 -16.98
N MET A 455 -17.94 -3.33 -17.17
CA MET A 455 -17.21 -2.19 -17.72
C MET A 455 -17.69 -1.77 -19.12
N LEU A 456 -18.10 -2.71 -19.98
CA LEU A 456 -18.72 -2.37 -21.26
C LEU A 456 -20.09 -1.70 -21.09
N GLU A 457 -20.90 -2.17 -20.14
CA GLU A 457 -22.18 -1.51 -19.83
C GLU A 457 -21.97 -0.09 -19.32
N LEU A 458 -21.00 0.12 -18.43
CA LEU A 458 -20.62 1.44 -17.92
C LEU A 458 -20.04 2.34 -19.03
N ALA A 459 -19.41 1.74 -20.05
CA ALA A 459 -18.93 2.43 -21.24
C ALA A 459 -20.04 2.75 -22.25
N GLY A 460 -21.30 2.44 -21.94
CA GLY A 460 -22.45 2.78 -22.78
C GLY A 460 -22.78 1.73 -23.85
N ALA A 461 -22.26 0.51 -23.76
CA ALA A 461 -22.69 -0.61 -24.59
C ALA A 461 -23.82 -1.43 -23.95
N GLU A 462 -24.52 -2.22 -24.75
CA GLU A 462 -25.34 -3.32 -24.26
C GLU A 462 -24.52 -4.62 -24.31
N TYR A 463 -24.33 -5.30 -23.17
CA TYR A 463 -23.63 -6.59 -23.19
C TYR A 463 -24.47 -7.65 -23.90
N ALA A 464 -23.93 -8.26 -24.96
CA ALA A 464 -24.71 -9.11 -25.86
C ALA A 464 -25.09 -10.47 -25.22
N LEU A 465 -24.21 -11.02 -24.35
CA LEU A 465 -24.50 -12.26 -23.65
C LEU A 465 -25.39 -11.98 -22.43
N LYS A 466 -26.51 -12.69 -22.30
CA LYS A 466 -27.43 -12.56 -21.15
C LYS A 466 -27.27 -13.71 -20.17
N GLY A 467 -27.56 -13.45 -18.89
CA GLY A 467 -27.48 -14.45 -17.81
C GLY A 467 -26.93 -13.87 -16.50
N ASN A 468 -26.63 -14.75 -15.55
CA ASN A 468 -26.14 -14.40 -14.21
C ASN A 468 -24.85 -15.16 -13.83
N ALA A 469 -24.15 -15.73 -14.81
CA ALA A 469 -22.89 -16.42 -14.56
C ALA A 469 -21.73 -15.43 -14.44
N THR A 470 -20.67 -15.82 -13.72
CA THR A 470 -19.40 -15.07 -13.61
C THR A 470 -18.26 -15.81 -14.32
N GLY A 471 -17.12 -15.15 -14.47
CA GLY A 471 -15.91 -15.70 -15.08
C GLY A 471 -15.99 -15.77 -16.61
N TRP A 472 -15.42 -16.82 -17.19
CA TRP A 472 -15.29 -16.97 -18.64
C TRP A 472 -15.92 -18.29 -19.10
N ILE A 473 -16.74 -18.24 -20.16
CA ILE A 473 -17.26 -19.43 -20.83
C ILE A 473 -16.45 -19.72 -22.09
N LYS A 474 -16.07 -20.98 -22.29
CA LYS A 474 -15.35 -21.43 -23.47
C LYS A 474 -16.35 -21.94 -24.51
N MET A 475 -16.33 -21.37 -25.71
CA MET A 475 -17.23 -21.67 -26.82
C MET A 475 -16.43 -22.14 -28.04
N GLY A 476 -16.98 -23.10 -28.79
CA GLY A 476 -16.48 -23.45 -30.11
C GLY A 476 -16.78 -22.35 -31.12
N ILE A 477 -16.01 -22.29 -32.22
CA ILE A 477 -16.14 -21.24 -33.25
C ILE A 477 -17.57 -21.14 -33.82
N GLU A 478 -18.18 -22.25 -34.20
CA GLU A 478 -19.57 -22.27 -34.72
C GLU A 478 -20.58 -21.74 -33.69
N SER A 479 -20.42 -22.13 -32.42
CA SER A 479 -21.28 -21.65 -31.35
C SER A 479 -21.08 -20.16 -31.10
N PHE A 480 -19.85 -19.66 -31.17
CA PHE A 480 -19.58 -18.23 -31.04
C PHE A 480 -20.23 -17.44 -32.17
N ILE A 481 -20.05 -17.87 -33.43
CA ILE A 481 -20.67 -17.23 -34.60
C ILE A 481 -22.20 -17.25 -34.47
N GLY A 482 -22.80 -18.39 -34.11
CA GLY A 482 -24.25 -18.49 -33.95
C GLY A 482 -24.85 -17.64 -32.82
N ASN A 483 -24.04 -17.22 -31.83
CA ASN A 483 -24.50 -16.34 -30.75
C ASN A 483 -24.22 -14.86 -31.00
N PHE A 484 -23.22 -14.54 -31.82
CA PHE A 484 -22.68 -13.18 -31.94
C PHE A 484 -22.51 -12.72 -33.39
N SER A 485 -23.22 -13.32 -34.35
CA SER A 485 -23.19 -12.94 -35.78
C SER A 485 -23.43 -11.45 -36.01
N ASP A 486 -24.36 -10.88 -35.25
CA ASP A 486 -24.88 -9.53 -35.44
C ASP A 486 -24.40 -8.54 -34.37
N VAL A 487 -23.41 -8.92 -33.54
CA VAL A 487 -22.85 -8.02 -32.52
C VAL A 487 -22.17 -6.82 -33.18
N ASP A 488 -22.38 -5.63 -32.63
CA ASP A 488 -21.82 -4.40 -33.19
C ASP A 488 -20.32 -4.30 -32.92
N TRP A 489 -19.89 -4.63 -31.69
CA TRP A 489 -18.49 -4.52 -31.28
C TRP A 489 -17.96 -5.77 -30.58
N ILE A 490 -16.68 -6.09 -30.83
CA ILE A 490 -15.96 -7.15 -30.13
C ILE A 490 -14.73 -6.55 -29.44
N VAL A 491 -14.64 -6.68 -28.12
CA VAL A 491 -13.40 -6.42 -27.37
C VAL A 491 -12.58 -7.71 -27.26
N TRP A 492 -11.49 -7.75 -28.01
CA TRP A 492 -10.59 -8.89 -28.10
C TRP A 492 -9.38 -8.72 -27.17
N ILE A 493 -9.35 -9.50 -26.10
CA ILE A 493 -8.19 -9.59 -25.19
C ILE A 493 -7.44 -10.86 -25.49
N TYR A 494 -6.13 -10.83 -25.71
CA TYR A 494 -5.29 -12.04 -25.87
C TYR A 494 -5.75 -13.11 -26.93
N PRO A 495 -4.83 -13.78 -27.62
CA PRO A 495 -3.47 -13.35 -27.96
C PRO A 495 -3.51 -12.00 -28.70
N ARG A 496 -2.35 -11.34 -28.79
CA ARG A 496 -2.24 -10.04 -29.45
C ARG A 496 -2.42 -10.20 -30.95
N VAL A 497 -3.62 -9.87 -31.39
CA VAL A 497 -3.98 -9.55 -32.77
C VAL A 497 -4.08 -8.03 -32.86
N ASN A 498 -3.64 -7.46 -33.97
CA ASN A 498 -3.63 -6.02 -34.21
C ASN A 498 -4.54 -5.62 -35.38
N SER A 499 -5.12 -6.58 -36.09
CA SER A 499 -5.99 -6.36 -37.24
C SER A 499 -7.07 -7.43 -37.34
N THR A 500 -8.16 -7.10 -38.03
CA THR A 500 -9.23 -8.05 -38.37
C THR A 500 -8.70 -9.23 -39.19
N SER A 501 -7.73 -8.97 -40.09
CA SER A 501 -7.06 -10.01 -40.88
C SER A 501 -6.38 -11.07 -40.01
N GLN A 502 -5.67 -10.66 -38.96
CA GLN A 502 -5.03 -11.59 -38.03
C GLN A 502 -6.05 -12.42 -37.23
N ILE A 503 -7.23 -11.87 -36.96
CA ILE A 503 -8.32 -12.62 -36.33
C ILE A 503 -8.85 -13.69 -37.30
N ILE A 504 -9.04 -13.35 -38.58
CA ILE A 504 -9.49 -14.28 -39.61
C ILE A 504 -8.45 -15.40 -39.84
N GLU A 505 -7.16 -15.12 -39.69
CA GLU A 505 -6.10 -16.15 -39.74
C GLU A 505 -6.20 -17.17 -38.60
N LEU A 506 -6.76 -16.79 -37.43
CA LEU A 506 -6.98 -17.74 -36.32
C LEU A 506 -8.07 -18.76 -36.67
N ASP A 507 -9.10 -18.34 -37.39
CA ASP A 507 -10.11 -19.20 -37.99
C ASP A 507 -10.90 -18.43 -39.08
N PRO A 508 -10.85 -18.86 -40.37
CA PRO A 508 -11.46 -18.14 -41.48
C PRO A 508 -12.98 -17.89 -41.34
N ARG A 509 -13.68 -18.74 -40.57
CA ARG A 509 -15.13 -18.61 -40.36
C ARG A 509 -15.51 -17.35 -39.58
N LEU A 510 -14.58 -16.78 -38.82
CA LEU A 510 -14.81 -15.54 -38.07
C LEU A 510 -15.08 -14.34 -38.99
N SER A 511 -14.67 -14.39 -40.27
CA SER A 511 -14.98 -13.36 -41.27
C SER A 511 -16.49 -13.13 -41.51
N THR A 512 -17.34 -14.00 -40.99
CA THR A 512 -18.81 -13.87 -41.08
C THR A 512 -19.42 -12.94 -40.03
N LEU A 513 -18.67 -12.58 -38.98
CA LEU A 513 -19.16 -11.70 -37.90
C LEU A 513 -19.28 -10.25 -38.40
N LYS A 514 -20.42 -9.61 -38.14
CA LYS A 514 -20.68 -8.19 -38.47
C LYS A 514 -19.55 -7.28 -37.98
N ALA A 515 -19.20 -7.37 -36.70
CA ALA A 515 -18.12 -6.57 -36.11
C ALA A 515 -16.76 -6.71 -36.83
N ILE A 516 -16.46 -7.89 -37.41
CA ILE A 516 -15.21 -8.10 -38.16
C ILE A 516 -15.31 -7.48 -39.56
N GLN A 517 -16.47 -7.59 -40.21
CA GLN A 517 -16.70 -7.01 -41.54
C GLN A 517 -16.69 -5.48 -41.52
N GLU A 518 -17.18 -4.88 -40.44
CA GLU A 518 -17.25 -3.42 -40.25
C GLU A 518 -15.97 -2.84 -39.63
N GLY A 519 -15.00 -3.66 -39.20
CA GLY A 519 -13.80 -3.19 -38.51
C GLY A 519 -14.04 -2.75 -37.05
N HIS A 520 -15.19 -3.10 -36.48
CA HIS A 520 -15.58 -2.79 -35.10
C HIS A 520 -15.01 -3.78 -34.08
N VAL A 521 -13.69 -3.97 -34.11
CA VAL A 521 -12.98 -4.83 -33.15
C VAL A 521 -12.00 -4.01 -32.33
N ILE A 522 -12.17 -3.99 -31.01
CA ILE A 522 -11.29 -3.33 -30.07
C ILE A 522 -10.25 -4.34 -29.59
N VAL A 523 -8.96 -4.07 -29.75
CA VAL A 523 -7.88 -4.94 -29.26
C VAL A 523 -7.10 -4.25 -28.14
N THR A 524 -6.65 -5.04 -27.16
CA THR A 524 -5.88 -4.53 -26.02
C THR A 524 -4.43 -4.24 -26.35
N LEU A 525 -3.94 -3.08 -25.92
CA LEU A 525 -2.54 -2.67 -25.99
C LEU A 525 -1.74 -3.18 -24.77
N PRO A 526 -0.39 -3.17 -24.81
CA PRO A 526 0.43 -3.79 -23.78
C PRO A 526 0.14 -3.32 -22.35
N LEU A 527 -0.08 -2.01 -22.17
CA LEU A 527 -0.31 -1.38 -20.87
C LEU A 527 -1.60 -1.84 -20.19
N TYR A 528 -2.62 -2.26 -20.97
CA TYR A 528 -3.90 -2.74 -20.45
C TYR A 528 -3.70 -3.79 -19.35
N SER A 529 -2.76 -4.73 -19.53
CA SER A 529 -2.57 -5.83 -18.59
C SER A 529 -2.24 -5.38 -17.15
N THR A 530 -1.46 -4.30 -17.02
CA THR A 530 -1.03 -3.74 -15.73
C THR A 530 -2.01 -2.70 -15.23
N TYR A 531 -2.48 -1.79 -16.10
CA TYR A 531 -3.39 -0.72 -15.70
C TYR A 531 -4.79 -1.24 -15.37
N SER A 532 -5.22 -2.37 -15.95
CA SER A 532 -6.46 -3.03 -15.54
C SER A 532 -6.45 -3.58 -14.11
N LYS A 533 -5.40 -3.33 -13.32
CA LYS A 533 -5.31 -3.74 -11.92
C LYS A 533 -5.66 -2.61 -10.95
N TYR A 534 -5.66 -1.35 -11.41
CA TYR A 534 -5.88 -0.19 -10.55
C TYR A 534 -6.43 1.08 -11.27
N LYS A 535 -6.52 1.10 -12.60
CA LYS A 535 -7.07 2.22 -13.42
C LYS A 535 -8.23 1.74 -14.30
N LEU A 536 -9.29 1.24 -13.67
CA LEU A 536 -10.51 0.80 -14.34
C LEU A 536 -11.33 1.98 -14.88
N SER A 537 -11.31 3.15 -14.23
CA SER A 537 -11.91 4.41 -14.71
C SER A 537 -11.42 4.76 -16.11
N ILE A 538 -10.09 4.72 -16.34
CA ILE A 538 -9.49 4.96 -17.66
C ILE A 538 -9.94 3.91 -18.67
N ILE A 539 -10.05 2.65 -18.28
CA ILE A 539 -10.52 1.57 -19.18
C ILE A 539 -11.96 1.83 -19.62
N ILE A 540 -12.85 2.17 -18.70
CA ILE A 540 -14.26 2.46 -19.00
C ILE A 540 -14.33 3.68 -19.92
N LYS A 541 -13.59 4.75 -19.61
CA LYS A 541 -13.54 5.97 -20.41
C LYS A 541 -13.01 5.72 -21.82
N GLU A 542 -11.96 4.92 -21.97
CA GLU A 542 -11.40 4.58 -23.29
C GLU A 542 -12.34 3.72 -24.12
N LEU A 543 -13.01 2.74 -23.50
CA LEU A 543 -14.06 1.98 -24.18
C LEU A 543 -15.18 2.93 -24.64
N ALA A 544 -15.62 3.85 -23.79
CA ALA A 544 -16.65 4.82 -24.13
C ALA A 544 -16.21 5.77 -25.25
N ALA A 545 -14.96 6.22 -25.24
CA ALA A 545 -14.39 7.06 -26.31
C ALA A 545 -14.33 6.35 -27.67
N ILE A 546 -14.20 5.02 -27.69
CA ILE A 546 -14.25 4.23 -28.93
C ILE A 546 -15.70 4.00 -29.37
N LEU A 547 -16.58 3.67 -28.43
CA LEU A 547 -17.98 3.33 -28.71
C LEU A 547 -18.83 4.57 -29.07
N HIS A 548 -18.50 5.72 -28.47
CA HIS A 548 -19.22 7.00 -28.52
C HIS A 548 -18.22 8.16 -28.73
N PRO A 549 -17.52 8.20 -29.88
CA PRO A 549 -16.42 9.15 -30.12
C PRO A 549 -16.86 10.63 -30.06
N GLU A 550 -18.13 10.92 -30.32
CA GLU A 550 -18.72 12.26 -30.22
C GLU A 550 -18.74 12.82 -28.80
N LEU A 551 -18.76 11.95 -27.77
CA LEU A 551 -18.71 12.36 -26.36
C LEU A 551 -17.29 12.70 -25.89
N PHE A 552 -16.27 12.20 -26.60
CA PHE A 552 -14.87 12.33 -26.22
C PHE A 552 -14.02 12.85 -27.40
N PRO A 553 -14.34 14.03 -27.96
CA PRO A 553 -13.67 14.53 -29.15
C PRO A 553 -12.18 14.75 -28.89
N GLY A 554 -11.33 14.11 -29.70
CA GLY A 554 -9.87 14.22 -29.60
C GLY A 554 -9.25 13.47 -28.42
N TYR A 555 -10.00 12.60 -27.73
CA TYR A 555 -9.45 11.79 -26.66
C TYR A 555 -8.44 10.76 -27.20
N GLU A 556 -7.24 10.75 -26.62
CA GLU A 556 -6.17 9.83 -26.99
C GLU A 556 -6.32 8.50 -26.22
N VAL A 557 -6.66 7.42 -26.94
CA VAL A 557 -6.77 6.06 -26.39
C VAL A 557 -5.39 5.40 -26.28
N LYS A 558 -5.06 4.85 -25.10
CA LYS A 558 -3.71 4.29 -24.80
C LYS A 558 -3.71 2.82 -24.41
N LEU A 559 -4.83 2.28 -23.93
CA LEU A 559 -4.98 0.89 -23.50
C LEU A 559 -5.64 0.01 -24.56
N PHE A 560 -6.26 0.63 -25.56
CA PHE A 560 -6.94 -0.04 -26.66
C PHE A 560 -6.57 0.57 -28.02
N GLN A 561 -6.86 -0.17 -29.08
CA GLN A 561 -6.93 0.34 -30.44
C GLN A 561 -8.05 -0.37 -31.19
N VAL A 562 -8.63 0.27 -32.20
CA VAL A 562 -9.53 -0.41 -33.15
C VAL A 562 -8.69 -1.16 -34.16
N ALA A 563 -9.00 -2.44 -34.38
CA ALA A 563 -8.31 -3.30 -35.32
C ALA A 563 -8.69 -2.89 -36.74
N GLY A 564 -7.69 -2.46 -37.51
CA GLY A 564 -7.85 -2.11 -38.92
C GLY A 564 -8.00 -3.31 -39.85
#